data_AF-A0A7C4TTV7-F1
#
_entry.id   AF-A0A7C4TTV7-F1
#
_cell.length_a   1.000
_cell.length_b   1.000
_cell.length_c   1.000
_cell.angle_alpha   90.00
_cell.angle_beta   90.00
_cell.angle_gamma   90.00
#
_symmetry.space_group_name_H-M   'P 1'
#
loop_
_entity.id
_entity.type
_entity.pdbx_description
1 polymer ?
#
loop_
_entity_poly.entity_id
_entity_poly.type
_entity_poly.pdbx_seq_one_letter_code
_entity_poly.pdbx_strand_id
1 'polypeptide(L)'
;MQIDFTMLENKDELIENLRTYLDEVCDRLAAKFSLFDCFGRPRKAFIADALFRFGCLGCIWKTLTQLRVLRNEVDCIYIEMHSLALNILSGALMQMLNGRNLNVSCEEADNFGRSDVVIRRTGFQAVVEADGVNIIVEVKTGKSISFAQLFRYLLQHPNAILVVWRVAMRQVFTLSGEKLKNLLCLYTASAINRGLSILNGAVTACQHSIGVELYRRIENPQLILENFFQGLTESLPMVVAVVAKTIEEVKK
;
A
#
# COMPACT_ATOMS: atom_id res chain seq x y z
N MET A 1 -8.74 -21.63 -12.58
CA MET A 1 -8.07 -22.07 -11.35
C MET A 1 -9.07 -22.00 -10.22
N GLN A 2 -9.45 -23.13 -9.64
CA GLN A 2 -10.34 -23.17 -8.47
C GLN A 2 -9.41 -23.23 -7.25
N ILE A 3 -9.32 -22.13 -6.50
CA ILE A 3 -8.45 -22.07 -5.32
C ILE A 3 -9.19 -22.75 -4.18
N ASP A 4 -8.68 -23.91 -3.76
CA ASP A 4 -9.20 -24.62 -2.60
C ASP A 4 -8.63 -23.98 -1.32
N PHE A 5 -9.48 -23.26 -0.60
CA PHE A 5 -9.12 -22.57 0.65
C PHE A 5 -9.02 -23.54 1.85
N THR A 6 -9.35 -24.82 1.68
CA THR A 6 -9.35 -25.82 2.76
C THR A 6 -8.07 -26.66 2.83
N MET A 7 -7.19 -26.56 1.83
CA MET A 7 -6.08 -27.50 1.60
C MET A 7 -4.66 -26.97 1.89
N LEU A 8 -4.50 -25.79 2.51
CA LEU A 8 -3.15 -25.24 2.72
C LEU A 8 -2.85 -25.06 4.20
N GLU A 9 -2.25 -26.09 4.77
CA GLU A 9 -1.66 -26.10 6.12
C GLU A 9 -0.55 -25.03 6.27
N ASN A 10 -0.02 -24.51 5.16
CA ASN A 10 0.97 -23.42 5.13
C ASN A 10 0.45 -22.17 4.40
N LYS A 11 0.06 -21.15 5.15
CA LYS A 11 -0.46 -19.88 4.60
C LYS A 11 0.63 -19.05 3.93
N ASP A 12 1.88 -19.14 4.38
CA ASP A 12 2.97 -18.34 3.81
C ASP A 12 3.32 -18.82 2.41
N GLU A 13 3.35 -20.14 2.20
CA GLU A 13 3.50 -20.74 0.87
C GLU A 13 2.34 -20.35 -0.06
N LEU A 14 1.10 -20.34 0.44
CA LEU A 14 -0.05 -19.87 -0.34
C LEU A 14 0.09 -18.41 -0.77
N ILE A 15 0.48 -17.54 0.16
CA ILE A 15 0.68 -16.12 -0.12
C ILE A 15 1.78 -15.94 -1.17
N GLU A 16 2.88 -16.69 -1.05
CA GLU A 16 3.97 -16.64 -2.02
C GLU A 16 3.49 -17.04 -3.42
N ASN A 17 2.78 -18.17 -3.52
CA ASN A 17 2.21 -18.63 -4.78
C ASN A 17 1.26 -17.58 -5.37
N LEU A 18 0.35 -17.02 -4.55
CA LEU A 18 -0.57 -15.96 -5.01
C LEU A 18 0.17 -14.71 -5.44
N ARG A 19 1.26 -14.34 -4.76
CA ARG A 19 2.12 -13.21 -5.13
C ARG A 19 2.72 -13.44 -6.51
N THR A 20 3.32 -14.60 -6.75
CA THR A 20 3.88 -14.97 -8.07
C THR A 20 2.81 -14.98 -9.16
N TYR A 21 1.63 -15.56 -8.92
CA TYR A 21 0.54 -15.56 -9.89
C TYR A 21 0.01 -14.15 -10.19
N LEU A 22 -0.14 -13.30 -9.17
CA LEU A 22 -0.54 -11.92 -9.37
C LEU A 22 0.51 -11.16 -10.19
N ASP A 23 1.80 -11.43 -9.95
CA ASP A 23 2.91 -10.84 -10.67
C ASP A 23 2.83 -11.14 -12.17
N GLU A 24 2.64 -12.42 -12.53
CA GLU A 24 2.47 -12.85 -13.92
C GLU A 24 1.24 -12.22 -14.58
N VAL A 25 0.11 -12.20 -13.87
CA VAL A 25 -1.12 -11.55 -14.37
C VAL A 25 -0.89 -10.07 -14.62
N CYS A 26 -0.18 -9.38 -13.71
CA CYS A 26 0.18 -7.98 -13.87
C CYS A 26 1.08 -7.77 -15.10
N ASP A 27 2.06 -8.63 -15.35
CA ASP A 27 2.94 -8.54 -16.52
C ASP A 27 2.17 -8.71 -17.84
N ARG A 28 1.26 -9.70 -17.88
CA ARG A 28 0.42 -9.95 -19.05
C ARG A 28 -0.56 -8.80 -19.31
N LEU A 29 -1.14 -8.23 -18.26
CA LEU A 29 -2.00 -7.04 -18.38
C LEU A 29 -1.17 -5.82 -18.80
N ALA A 30 0.04 -5.66 -18.28
CA ALA A 30 0.94 -4.59 -18.68
C ALA A 30 1.25 -4.67 -20.17
N ALA A 31 1.57 -5.85 -20.70
CA ALA A 31 1.76 -6.06 -22.13
C ALA A 31 0.48 -5.76 -22.94
N LYS A 32 -0.68 -6.28 -22.50
CA LYS A 32 -1.97 -6.10 -23.20
C LYS A 32 -2.39 -4.62 -23.32
N PHE A 33 -2.13 -3.82 -22.30
CA PHE A 33 -2.53 -2.41 -22.22
C PHE A 33 -1.35 -1.43 -22.36
N SER A 34 -0.16 -1.93 -22.72
CA SER A 34 1.11 -1.20 -22.81
C SER A 34 1.55 -0.46 -21.53
N LEU A 35 1.15 -0.91 -20.33
CA LEU A 35 1.28 -0.19 -19.05
C LEU A 35 2.68 -0.30 -18.45
N PHE A 36 3.62 0.45 -19.01
CA PHE A 36 5.00 0.52 -18.57
C PHE A 36 5.36 1.91 -18.03
N ASP A 37 6.35 1.98 -17.14
CA ASP A 37 6.95 3.22 -16.67
C ASP A 37 7.99 3.76 -17.68
N CYS A 38 8.67 4.86 -17.34
CA CYS A 38 9.69 5.46 -18.20
C CYS A 38 10.96 4.58 -18.37
N PHE A 39 11.12 3.55 -17.56
CA PHE A 39 12.22 2.58 -17.66
C PHE A 39 11.77 1.28 -18.36
N GLY A 40 10.57 1.24 -18.93
CA GLY A 40 10.02 0.06 -19.59
C GLY A 40 9.57 -1.04 -18.62
N ARG A 41 9.45 -0.74 -17.31
CA ARG A 41 9.01 -1.72 -16.31
C ARG A 41 7.49 -1.73 -16.20
N PRO A 42 6.86 -2.91 -16.04
CA PRO A 42 5.42 -3.02 -15.81
C PRO A 42 4.95 -2.18 -14.62
N ARG A 43 3.87 -1.41 -14.78
CA ARG A 43 3.26 -0.59 -13.71
C ARG A 43 2.41 -1.46 -12.77
N LYS A 44 3.01 -2.47 -12.15
CA LYS A 44 2.33 -3.50 -11.33
C LYS A 44 1.50 -2.92 -10.19
N ALA A 45 2.01 -1.90 -9.49
CA ALA A 45 1.29 -1.16 -8.45
C ALA A 45 -0.06 -0.60 -8.93
N PHE A 46 -0.10 0.01 -10.11
CA PHE A 46 -1.31 0.57 -10.71
C PHE A 46 -2.29 -0.52 -11.15
N ILE A 47 -1.77 -1.57 -11.78
CA ILE A 47 -2.58 -2.70 -12.25
C ILE A 47 -3.22 -3.42 -11.06
N ALA A 48 -2.43 -3.76 -10.05
CA ALA A 48 -2.91 -4.38 -8.83
C ALA A 48 -3.94 -3.51 -8.11
N ASP A 49 -3.72 -2.20 -7.99
CA ASP A 49 -4.72 -1.29 -7.40
C ASP A 49 -6.06 -1.34 -8.15
N ALA A 50 -6.06 -1.33 -9.48
CA ALA A 50 -7.28 -1.45 -10.27
C ALA A 50 -8.00 -2.79 -10.03
N LEU A 51 -7.25 -3.90 -10.01
CA LEU A 51 -7.79 -5.25 -9.77
C LEU A 51 -8.38 -5.39 -8.36
N PHE A 52 -7.74 -4.79 -7.36
CA PHE A 52 -8.18 -4.80 -5.98
C PHE A 52 -9.40 -3.90 -5.74
N ARG A 53 -9.38 -2.69 -6.30
CA ARG A 53 -10.38 -1.64 -6.06
C ARG A 53 -11.74 -1.95 -6.68
N PHE A 54 -11.76 -2.49 -7.89
CA PHE A 54 -13.01 -2.67 -8.64
C PHE A 54 -13.42 -4.14 -8.71
N GLY A 55 -14.67 -4.44 -8.35
CA GLY A 55 -15.26 -5.76 -8.58
C GLY A 55 -15.76 -5.96 -10.02
N CYS A 56 -16.13 -4.89 -10.72
CA CYS A 56 -16.66 -4.92 -12.08
C CYS A 56 -15.52 -4.95 -13.13
N LEU A 57 -15.49 -5.97 -13.99
CA LEU A 57 -14.47 -6.10 -15.05
C LEU A 57 -14.47 -4.91 -16.01
N GLY A 58 -15.64 -4.36 -16.35
CA GLY A 58 -15.76 -3.17 -17.18
C GLY A 58 -15.13 -1.93 -16.54
N CYS A 59 -15.22 -1.78 -15.21
CA CYS A 59 -14.55 -0.68 -14.51
C CYS A 59 -13.03 -0.85 -14.54
N ILE A 60 -12.54 -2.05 -14.26
CA ILE A 60 -11.09 -2.34 -14.36
C ILE A 60 -10.60 -2.04 -15.78
N TRP A 61 -11.30 -2.53 -16.80
CA TRP A 61 -10.96 -2.28 -18.20
C TRP A 61 -10.87 -0.79 -18.53
N LYS A 62 -11.91 -0.02 -18.17
CA LYS A 62 -11.89 1.44 -18.32
C LYS A 62 -10.71 2.07 -17.56
N THR A 63 -10.41 1.64 -16.34
CA THR A 63 -9.24 2.11 -15.59
C THR A 63 -7.93 1.84 -16.32
N LEU A 64 -7.72 0.61 -16.80
CA LEU A 64 -6.48 0.21 -17.46
C LEU A 64 -6.30 0.87 -18.85
N THR A 65 -7.40 1.28 -19.51
CA THR A 65 -7.37 1.91 -20.84
C THR A 65 -7.44 3.44 -20.82
N GLN A 66 -8.30 4.02 -19.97
CA GLN A 66 -8.67 5.44 -20.05
C GLN A 66 -7.96 6.32 -19.00
N LEU A 67 -7.59 5.80 -17.82
CA LEU A 67 -7.00 6.62 -16.75
C LEU A 67 -5.54 7.06 -17.04
N ARG A 68 -4.96 6.70 -18.19
CA ARG A 68 -3.74 7.38 -18.67
C ARG A 68 -3.96 8.85 -18.99
N VAL A 69 -5.17 9.18 -19.47
CA VAL A 69 -5.53 10.52 -19.97
C VAL A 69 -5.95 11.44 -18.84
N LEU A 70 -6.54 10.87 -17.79
CA LEU A 70 -6.97 11.56 -16.58
C LEU A 70 -5.90 11.35 -15.50
N ARG A 71 -4.69 11.88 -15.70
CA ARG A 71 -3.77 12.04 -14.58
C ARG A 71 -4.42 13.03 -13.63
N ASN A 72 -5.04 12.45 -12.62
CA ASN A 72 -5.33 13.15 -11.39
C ASN A 72 -3.98 13.58 -10.80
N GLU A 73 -3.56 14.83 -11.07
CA GLU A 73 -2.47 15.52 -10.38
C GLU A 73 -2.85 15.78 -8.93
N VAL A 74 -2.49 14.87 -8.01
CA VAL A 74 -2.63 15.12 -6.56
C VAL A 74 -2.14 16.54 -6.29
N ASP A 75 -3.00 17.39 -5.71
CA ASP A 75 -2.68 18.80 -5.52
C ASP A 75 -1.34 18.92 -4.79
N CYS A 76 -0.45 19.77 -5.31
CA CYS A 76 0.90 19.92 -4.81
C CYS A 76 0.94 20.17 -3.29
N ILE A 77 -0.10 20.80 -2.71
CA ILE A 77 -0.17 20.99 -1.27
C ILE A 77 -0.17 19.67 -0.48
N TYR A 78 -0.87 18.63 -0.98
CA TYR A 78 -0.96 17.35 -0.29
C TYR A 78 0.35 16.57 -0.41
N ILE A 79 1.06 16.75 -1.53
CA ILE A 79 2.41 16.21 -1.74
C ILE A 79 3.37 16.86 -0.74
N GLU A 80 3.40 18.19 -0.66
CA GLU A 80 4.26 18.93 0.28
C GLU A 80 3.95 18.59 1.74
N MET A 81 2.66 18.53 2.11
CA MET A 81 2.23 18.11 3.45
C MET A 81 2.70 16.68 3.77
N HIS A 82 2.58 15.77 2.82
CA HIS A 82 3.03 14.39 3.00
C HIS A 82 4.55 14.32 3.20
N SER A 83 5.33 14.98 2.34
CA SER A 83 6.78 15.08 2.44
C SER A 83 7.22 15.66 3.79
N LEU A 84 6.56 16.74 4.25
CA LEU A 84 6.86 17.35 5.55
C LEU A 84 6.58 16.39 6.71
N ALA A 85 5.41 15.73 6.72
CA ALA A 85 5.06 14.76 7.75
C ALA A 85 6.03 13.57 7.77
N LEU A 86 6.42 13.08 6.60
CA LEU A 86 7.35 11.97 6.45
C LEU A 86 8.75 12.30 6.98
N ASN A 87 9.27 13.49 6.66
CA ASN A 87 10.58 13.95 7.12
C ASN A 87 10.63 14.13 8.64
N ILE A 88 9.57 14.71 9.23
CA ILE A 88 9.50 14.89 10.68
C ILE A 88 9.38 13.54 11.40
N LEU A 89 8.52 12.63 10.89
CA LEU A 89 8.35 11.30 11.46
C LEU A 89 9.64 10.49 11.40
N SER A 90 10.29 10.43 10.24
CA SER A 90 11.52 9.67 10.07
C SER A 90 12.63 10.18 10.99
N GLY A 91 12.80 11.51 11.11
CA GLY A 91 13.73 12.10 12.07
C GLY A 91 13.42 11.72 13.52
N ALA A 92 12.15 11.81 13.93
CA ALA A 92 11.72 11.43 15.28
C ALA A 92 11.94 9.93 15.56
N LEU A 93 11.64 9.06 14.59
CA LEU A 93 11.87 7.62 14.69
C LEU A 93 13.36 7.28 14.75
N MET A 94 14.19 7.90 13.91
CA MET A 94 15.65 7.72 13.95
C MET A 94 16.22 8.14 15.31
N GLN A 95 15.78 9.26 15.86
CA GLN A 95 16.19 9.70 17.20
C GLN A 95 15.76 8.71 18.28
N MET A 96 14.51 8.24 18.23
CA MET A 96 13.97 7.25 19.18
C MET A 96 14.69 5.90 19.09
N LEU A 97 15.13 5.50 17.90
CA LEU A 97 15.82 4.24 17.65
C LEU A 97 17.35 4.33 17.75
N ASN A 98 17.90 5.51 18.04
CA ASN A 98 19.33 5.70 18.14
C ASN A 98 19.95 4.75 19.18
N GLY A 99 21.03 4.07 18.81
CA GLY A 99 21.67 3.04 19.64
C GLY A 99 20.97 1.68 19.65
N ARG A 100 19.90 1.47 18.87
CA ARG A 100 19.27 0.16 18.66
C ARG A 100 19.74 -0.47 17.34
N ASN A 101 19.74 -1.80 17.25
CA ASN A 101 20.01 -2.54 16.01
C ASN A 101 18.81 -2.52 15.05
N LEU A 102 18.25 -1.34 14.79
CA LEU A 102 17.12 -1.10 13.90
C LEU A 102 17.46 0.02 12.93
N ASN A 103 17.05 -0.13 11.67
CA ASN A 103 17.19 0.87 10.62
C ASN A 103 15.82 1.40 10.19
N VAL A 104 15.77 2.68 9.83
CA VAL A 104 14.59 3.38 9.29
C VAL A 104 14.89 3.73 7.84
N SER A 105 14.16 3.13 6.90
CA SER A 105 14.17 3.53 5.49
C SER A 105 12.89 4.29 5.16
N CYS A 106 12.99 5.25 4.24
CA CYS A 106 11.85 6.01 3.73
C CYS A 106 11.68 5.75 2.24
N GLU A 107 10.43 5.80 1.78
CA GLU A 107 10.07 5.69 0.37
C GLU A 107 10.63 4.42 -0.32
N GLU A 108 10.62 3.30 0.40
CA GLU A 108 11.18 2.04 -0.10
C GLU A 108 10.27 1.43 -1.17
N ALA A 109 10.85 1.15 -2.35
CA ALA A 109 10.13 0.61 -3.48
C ALA A 109 10.10 -0.93 -3.46
N ASP A 110 8.91 -1.47 -3.63
CA ASP A 110 8.59 -2.89 -3.74
C ASP A 110 7.90 -3.19 -5.09
N ASN A 111 7.73 -4.47 -5.43
CA ASN A 111 7.08 -4.89 -6.68
C ASN A 111 5.68 -4.31 -6.87
N PHE A 112 4.93 -4.23 -5.78
CA PHE A 112 3.54 -3.77 -5.80
C PHE A 112 3.34 -2.39 -5.21
N GLY A 113 4.37 -1.61 -4.89
CA GLY A 113 4.15 -0.28 -4.30
C GLY A 113 5.41 0.37 -3.75
N ARG A 114 5.21 1.46 -3.01
CA ARG A 114 6.26 2.15 -2.26
C ARG A 114 5.73 2.41 -0.86
N SER A 115 6.44 1.97 0.16
CA SER A 115 6.08 2.24 1.56
C SER A 115 6.68 3.57 2.01
N ASP A 116 5.95 4.33 2.84
CA ASP A 116 6.42 5.64 3.29
C ASP A 116 7.60 5.51 4.25
N VAL A 117 7.48 4.67 5.29
CA VAL A 117 8.57 4.31 6.20
C VAL A 117 8.59 2.82 6.44
N VAL A 118 9.78 2.22 6.45
CA VAL A 118 9.98 0.83 6.86
C VAL A 118 11.03 0.76 7.96
N ILE A 119 10.75 -0.01 9.01
CA ILE A 119 11.66 -0.24 10.13
C ILE A 119 12.01 -1.72 10.16
N ARG A 120 13.32 -2.02 10.10
CA ARG A 120 13.85 -3.39 10.09
C ARG A 120 15.06 -3.53 11.01
N ARG A 121 15.43 -4.76 11.40
CA ARG A 121 16.68 -5.01 12.12
C ARG A 121 17.90 -4.81 11.22
N THR A 122 18.94 -4.17 11.75
CA THR A 122 20.22 -3.96 11.07
C THR A 122 20.92 -5.32 10.87
N GLY A 123 21.27 -5.66 9.63
CA GLY A 123 21.95 -6.93 9.27
C GLY A 123 21.20 -7.81 8.26
N PHE A 124 19.90 -7.57 8.02
CA PHE A 124 19.08 -8.32 7.05
C PHE A 124 19.12 -7.70 5.64
N GLN A 125 20.30 -7.32 5.14
CA GLN A 125 20.48 -6.78 3.78
C GLN A 125 20.71 -7.87 2.71
N ALA A 126 20.79 -9.15 3.09
CA ALA A 126 20.78 -10.25 2.15
C ALA A 126 19.38 -10.88 2.12
N VAL A 127 18.97 -11.35 0.95
CA VAL A 127 17.64 -11.86 0.55
C VAL A 127 17.25 -13.15 1.27
N VAL A 128 17.29 -13.12 2.60
CA VAL A 128 16.78 -14.17 3.47
C VAL A 128 15.85 -13.43 4.43
N GLU A 129 14.54 -13.50 4.14
CA GLU A 129 13.45 -13.10 5.04
C GLU A 129 13.41 -14.01 6.29
N ALA A 130 14.55 -14.16 6.98
CA ALA A 130 14.63 -14.91 8.22
C ALA A 130 14.17 -14.01 9.37
N ASP A 131 12.94 -14.23 9.82
CA ASP A 131 12.47 -13.98 11.18
C ASP A 131 12.62 -12.54 11.73
N GLY A 132 12.38 -11.55 10.88
CA GLY A 132 12.17 -10.16 11.30
C GLY A 132 10.76 -9.69 11.00
N VAL A 133 9.99 -9.27 12.02
CA VAL A 133 8.74 -8.54 11.77
C VAL A 133 9.08 -7.15 11.24
N ASN A 134 8.74 -6.92 9.97
CA ASN A 134 8.82 -5.59 9.36
C ASN A 134 7.73 -4.70 9.96
N ILE A 135 8.10 -3.50 10.41
CA ILE A 135 7.11 -2.48 10.76
C ILE A 135 7.08 -1.49 9.60
N ILE A 136 5.92 -1.35 8.97
CA ILE A 136 5.72 -0.42 7.87
C ILE A 136 4.82 0.69 8.40
N VAL A 137 5.27 1.94 8.32
CA VAL A 137 4.47 3.10 8.69
C VAL A 137 3.96 3.79 7.42
N GLU A 138 2.64 3.94 7.33
CA GLU A 138 1.95 4.63 6.24
C GLU A 138 1.40 5.97 6.73
N VAL A 139 1.75 7.06 6.05
CA VAL A 139 1.41 8.44 6.39
C VAL A 139 0.28 8.95 5.50
N LYS A 140 -0.86 9.25 6.11
CA LYS A 140 -2.04 9.83 5.45
C LYS A 140 -2.26 11.26 5.91
N THR A 141 -2.01 12.21 5.01
CA THR A 141 -2.32 13.63 5.22
C THR A 141 -3.75 13.99 4.85
N GLY A 142 -4.36 13.20 3.95
CA GLY A 142 -5.79 13.27 3.62
C GLY A 142 -6.70 12.43 4.52
N LYS A 143 -7.99 12.45 4.22
CA LYS A 143 -9.00 11.66 4.94
C LYS A 143 -9.16 10.23 4.41
N SER A 144 -8.64 9.88 3.25
CA SER A 144 -8.86 8.54 2.67
C SER A 144 -7.81 7.52 3.11
N ILE A 145 -8.20 6.26 3.13
CA ILE A 145 -7.30 5.10 3.25
C ILE A 145 -7.63 4.16 2.10
N SER A 146 -6.60 3.67 1.40
CA SER A 146 -6.77 2.67 0.35
C SER A 146 -6.45 1.29 0.89
N PHE A 147 -7.46 0.43 1.04
CA PHE A 147 -7.21 -0.98 1.36
C PHE A 147 -6.38 -1.66 0.26
N ALA A 148 -6.58 -1.32 -1.00
CA ALA A 148 -5.75 -1.82 -2.09
C ALA A 148 -4.26 -1.49 -1.90
N GLN A 149 -3.91 -0.35 -1.30
CA GLN A 149 -2.54 -0.01 -0.97
C GLN A 149 -2.02 -0.83 0.21
N LEU A 150 -2.77 -0.89 1.32
CA LEU A 150 -2.38 -1.64 2.52
C LEU A 150 -2.16 -3.14 2.21
N PHE A 151 -3.05 -3.74 1.42
CA PHE A 151 -2.95 -5.15 1.04
C PHE A 151 -1.79 -5.41 0.07
N ARG A 152 -1.36 -4.44 -0.74
CA ARG A 152 -0.14 -4.56 -1.57
C ARG A 152 1.11 -4.64 -0.69
N TYR A 153 1.19 -3.86 0.39
CA TYR A 153 2.29 -3.98 1.35
C TYR A 153 2.29 -5.32 2.06
N LEU A 154 1.13 -5.81 2.50
CA LEU A 154 1.02 -7.13 3.14
C LEU A 154 1.29 -8.29 2.16
N LEU A 155 1.02 -8.12 0.87
CA LEU A 155 1.39 -9.13 -0.12
C LEU A 155 2.91 -9.26 -0.26
N GLN A 156 3.63 -8.13 -0.17
CA GLN A 156 5.09 -8.15 -0.19
C GLN A 156 5.68 -8.65 1.14
N HIS A 157 5.11 -8.20 2.26
CA HIS A 157 5.58 -8.47 3.61
C HIS A 157 4.43 -9.04 4.48
N PRO A 158 4.07 -10.33 4.34
CA PRO A 158 2.86 -10.91 4.95
C PRO A 158 2.86 -10.93 6.48
N ASN A 159 4.04 -10.90 7.09
CA ASN A 159 4.20 -10.86 8.54
C ASN A 159 4.39 -9.43 9.08
N ALA A 160 4.31 -8.40 8.22
CA ALA A 160 4.51 -7.03 8.65
C ALA A 160 3.41 -6.53 9.59
N ILE A 161 3.77 -5.60 10.48
CA ILE A 161 2.81 -4.78 11.20
C ILE A 161 2.75 -3.42 10.50
N LEU A 162 1.57 -3.11 9.95
CA LEU A 162 1.32 -1.79 9.38
C LEU A 162 0.89 -0.84 10.49
N VAL A 163 1.57 0.29 10.63
CA VAL A 163 1.16 1.40 11.47
C VAL A 163 0.65 2.49 10.53
N VAL A 164 -0.64 2.83 10.60
CA VAL A 164 -1.22 3.87 9.74
C VAL A 164 -1.41 5.13 10.57
N TRP A 165 -0.76 6.21 10.15
CA TRP A 165 -0.87 7.53 10.77
C TRP A 165 -1.69 8.48 9.90
N ARG A 166 -2.88 8.85 10.37
CA ARG A 166 -3.77 9.81 9.71
C ARG A 166 -3.62 11.17 10.38
N VAL A 167 -2.72 12.00 9.85
CA VAL A 167 -2.28 13.27 10.44
C VAL A 167 -3.47 14.20 10.72
N ALA A 168 -4.23 14.56 9.68
CA ALA A 168 -5.36 15.48 9.81
C ALA A 168 -6.48 14.96 10.74
N MET A 169 -6.56 13.64 10.91
CA MET A 169 -7.56 12.99 11.77
C MET A 169 -7.05 12.66 13.17
N ARG A 170 -5.77 12.93 13.46
CA ARG A 170 -5.11 12.61 14.75
C ARG A 170 -5.29 11.16 15.16
N GLN A 171 -5.26 10.27 14.18
CA GLN A 171 -5.51 8.85 14.39
C GLN A 171 -4.27 8.04 14.05
N VAL A 172 -3.96 7.08 14.91
CA VAL A 172 -2.95 6.05 14.67
C VAL A 172 -3.59 4.71 14.97
N PHE A 173 -3.47 3.76 14.06
CA PHE A 173 -3.91 2.39 14.29
C PHE A 173 -2.93 1.41 13.65
N THR A 174 -3.00 0.16 14.10
CA THR A 174 -2.12 -0.90 13.62
C THR A 174 -2.93 -2.02 12.96
N LEU A 175 -2.34 -2.64 11.95
CA LEU A 175 -2.84 -3.85 11.30
C LEU A 175 -1.74 -4.89 11.33
N SER A 176 -2.06 -6.10 11.78
CA SER A 176 -1.14 -7.22 11.77
C SER A 176 -1.36 -8.04 10.51
N GLY A 177 -0.33 -8.14 9.66
CA GLY A 177 -0.34 -8.97 8.46
C GLY A 177 -0.67 -10.43 8.76
N GLU A 178 -0.06 -10.98 9.82
CA GLU A 178 -0.34 -12.32 10.35
C GLU A 178 -1.84 -12.57 10.54
N LYS A 179 -2.52 -11.64 11.23
CA LYS A 179 -3.97 -11.74 11.49
C LYS A 179 -4.82 -11.59 10.22
N LEU A 180 -4.28 -11.00 9.17
CA LEU A 180 -4.97 -10.70 7.93
C LEU A 180 -4.65 -11.68 6.79
N LYS A 181 -3.78 -12.68 7.00
CA LYS A 181 -3.35 -13.64 5.96
C LYS A 181 -4.52 -14.27 5.19
N ASN A 182 -5.57 -14.70 5.88
CA ASN A 182 -6.75 -15.30 5.23
C ASN A 182 -7.45 -14.30 4.30
N LEU A 183 -7.66 -13.07 4.77
CA LEU A 183 -8.30 -12.03 3.98
C LEU A 183 -7.40 -11.60 2.81
N LEU A 184 -6.08 -11.54 3.02
CA LEU A 184 -5.10 -11.27 1.97
C LEU A 184 -5.16 -12.33 0.86
N CYS A 185 -5.23 -13.61 1.22
CA CYS A 185 -5.37 -14.70 0.25
C CYS A 185 -6.65 -14.55 -0.58
N LEU A 186 -7.80 -14.35 0.07
CA LEU A 186 -9.09 -14.18 -0.59
C LEU A 186 -9.10 -12.96 -1.53
N TYR A 187 -8.55 -11.85 -1.07
CA TYR A 187 -8.52 -10.61 -1.82
C TYR A 187 -7.61 -10.73 -3.05
N THR A 188 -6.44 -11.35 -2.89
CA THR A 188 -5.47 -11.61 -3.97
C THR A 188 -6.01 -12.61 -4.99
N ALA A 189 -6.58 -13.71 -4.53
CA ALA A 189 -7.28 -14.69 -5.36
C ALA A 189 -8.37 -14.04 -6.24
N SER A 190 -9.18 -13.16 -5.64
CA SER A 190 -10.22 -12.44 -6.38
C SER A 190 -9.62 -11.51 -7.44
N ALA A 191 -8.55 -10.78 -7.11
CA ALA A 191 -7.85 -9.91 -8.04
C ALA A 191 -7.24 -10.68 -9.23
N ILE A 192 -6.59 -11.82 -8.97
CA ILE A 192 -6.06 -12.72 -10.01
C ILE A 192 -7.18 -13.18 -10.94
N ASN A 193 -8.30 -13.66 -10.39
CA ASN A 193 -9.43 -14.12 -11.19
C ASN A 193 -10.01 -13.03 -12.09
N ARG A 194 -10.09 -11.78 -11.59
CA ARG A 194 -10.51 -10.63 -12.41
C ARG A 194 -9.51 -10.36 -13.54
N GLY A 195 -8.21 -10.38 -13.23
CA GLY A 195 -7.15 -10.17 -14.22
C GLY A 195 -7.16 -11.23 -15.31
N LEU A 196 -7.28 -12.52 -14.94
CA LEU A 196 -7.41 -13.63 -15.89
C LEU A 196 -8.67 -13.50 -16.77
N SER A 197 -9.80 -13.11 -16.19
CA SER A 197 -11.04 -12.87 -16.95
C SER A 197 -10.86 -11.77 -18.00
N ILE A 198 -10.16 -10.69 -17.65
CA ILE A 198 -9.82 -9.60 -18.59
C ILE A 198 -8.87 -10.09 -19.68
N LEU A 199 -7.86 -10.88 -19.33
CA LEU A 199 -6.91 -11.45 -20.30
C LEU A 199 -7.63 -12.34 -21.31
N ASN A 200 -8.58 -13.15 -20.85
CA ASN A 200 -9.41 -14.06 -21.65
C ASN A 200 -10.55 -13.36 -22.43
N GLY A 201 -10.67 -12.03 -22.34
CA GLY A 201 -11.64 -11.27 -23.12
C GLY A 201 -13.07 -11.28 -22.57
N ALA A 202 -13.29 -11.75 -21.34
CA ALA A 202 -14.61 -11.81 -20.70
C ALA A 202 -15.16 -10.44 -20.24
N VAL A 203 -14.68 -9.34 -20.82
CA VAL A 203 -15.02 -7.98 -20.39
C VAL A 203 -16.31 -7.53 -21.07
N THR A 204 -17.30 -7.19 -20.27
CA THR A 204 -18.52 -6.54 -20.74
C THR A 204 -18.47 -5.04 -20.49
N ALA A 205 -19.10 -4.26 -21.37
CA ALA A 205 -19.30 -2.85 -21.15
C ALA A 205 -20.09 -2.63 -19.84
N CYS A 206 -19.73 -1.58 -19.08
CA CYS A 206 -20.45 -1.19 -17.88
C CYS A 206 -20.81 0.30 -17.94
N GLN A 207 -21.90 0.68 -17.30
CA GLN A 207 -22.34 2.08 -17.20
C GLN A 207 -21.84 2.78 -15.93
N HIS A 208 -21.08 2.08 -15.09
CA HIS A 208 -20.49 2.71 -13.90
C HIS A 208 -19.59 3.87 -14.30
N SER A 209 -19.83 5.01 -13.67
CA SER A 209 -18.89 6.11 -13.62
C SER A 209 -17.75 5.70 -12.71
N ILE A 210 -16.55 5.58 -13.26
CA ILE A 210 -15.36 5.56 -12.42
C ILE A 210 -15.24 7.00 -11.97
N GLY A 211 -15.48 7.23 -10.69
CA GLY A 211 -15.23 8.53 -10.09
C GLY A 211 -13.78 8.90 -10.42
N VAL A 212 -13.61 9.78 -11.39
CA VAL A 212 -12.55 10.76 -11.30
C VAL A 212 -12.93 11.44 -10.01
N GLU A 213 -12.18 11.20 -8.93
CA GLU A 213 -12.21 12.14 -7.81
C GLU A 213 -11.83 13.46 -8.47
N LEU A 214 -12.86 14.19 -8.95
CA LEU A 214 -12.76 15.59 -9.27
C LEU A 214 -12.15 16.12 -7.99
N TYR A 215 -10.90 16.56 -8.12
CA TYR A 215 -10.22 17.36 -7.12
C TYR A 215 -11.30 18.09 -6.36
N ARG A 216 -11.47 17.76 -5.07
CA ARG A 216 -12.15 18.70 -4.21
C ARG A 216 -11.29 19.93 -4.34
N ARG A 217 -11.72 20.84 -5.22
CA ARG A 217 -11.07 22.13 -5.45
C ARG A 217 -10.82 22.63 -4.06
N ILE A 218 -9.57 22.93 -3.74
CA ILE A 218 -9.26 23.33 -2.37
C ILE A 218 -9.99 24.64 -2.13
N GLU A 219 -11.14 24.55 -1.48
CA GLU A 219 -12.01 25.70 -1.23
C GLU A 219 -11.39 26.61 -0.17
N ASN A 220 -10.61 26.02 0.75
CA ASN A 220 -9.94 26.75 1.81
C ASN A 220 -8.56 26.12 2.14
N PRO A 221 -7.48 26.57 1.47
CA PRO A 221 -6.14 26.03 1.71
C PRO A 221 -5.63 26.35 3.13
N GLN A 222 -6.00 27.51 3.68
CA GLN A 222 -5.61 27.92 5.04
C GLN A 222 -6.12 26.92 6.07
N LEU A 223 -7.41 26.58 6.04
CA LEU A 223 -8.01 25.62 6.95
C LEU A 223 -7.39 24.21 6.82
N ILE A 224 -6.99 23.82 5.61
CA ILE A 224 -6.29 22.54 5.38
C ILE A 224 -4.93 22.55 6.07
N LEU A 225 -4.15 23.62 5.88
CA LEU A 225 -2.82 23.77 6.48
C LEU A 225 -2.90 23.84 8.00
N GLU A 226 -3.81 24.63 8.56
CA GLU A 226 -4.02 24.72 10.01
C GLU A 226 -4.37 23.35 10.62
N ASN A 227 -5.34 22.65 10.02
CA ASN A 227 -5.71 21.31 10.47
C ASN A 227 -4.56 20.32 10.36
N PHE A 228 -3.75 20.43 9.31
CA PHE A 228 -2.57 19.59 9.12
C PHE A 228 -1.50 19.88 10.16
N PHE A 229 -1.08 21.14 10.34
CA PHE A 229 -0.03 21.50 11.30
C PHE A 229 -0.43 21.14 12.73
N GLN A 230 -1.69 21.42 13.10
CA GLN A 230 -2.20 21.03 14.41
C GLN A 230 -2.29 19.50 14.56
N GLY A 231 -2.77 18.80 13.53
CA GLY A 231 -2.81 17.34 13.53
C GLY A 231 -1.41 16.72 13.65
N LEU A 232 -0.43 17.31 12.97
CA LEU A 232 0.96 16.89 12.98
C LEU A 232 1.57 16.99 14.37
N THR A 233 1.47 18.15 15.02
CA THR A 233 2.03 18.37 16.36
C THR A 233 1.36 17.50 17.42
N GLU A 234 0.03 17.36 17.36
CA GLU A 234 -0.73 16.59 18.36
C GLU A 234 -0.54 15.08 18.21
N SER A 235 -0.41 14.57 16.98
CA SER A 235 -0.40 13.11 16.74
C SER A 235 0.97 12.50 16.42
N LEU A 236 2.01 13.31 16.19
CA LEU A 236 3.38 12.81 16.03
C LEU A 236 3.86 12.01 17.27
N PRO A 237 3.70 12.49 18.52
CA PRO A 237 4.10 11.70 19.69
C PRO A 237 3.33 10.37 19.77
N MET A 238 2.07 10.36 19.33
CA MET A 238 1.23 9.16 19.35
C MET A 238 1.76 8.09 18.40
N VAL A 239 2.10 8.44 17.16
CA VAL A 239 2.63 7.45 16.19
C VAL A 239 3.99 6.92 16.62
N VAL A 240 4.87 7.79 17.13
CA VAL A 240 6.17 7.38 17.68
C VAL A 240 5.98 6.40 18.85
N ALA A 241 5.06 6.68 19.77
CA ALA A 241 4.76 5.79 20.89
C ALA A 241 4.17 4.44 20.44
N VAL A 242 3.27 4.44 19.45
CA VAL A 242 2.70 3.21 18.88
C VAL A 242 3.79 2.37 18.21
N VAL A 243 4.69 2.98 17.45
CA VAL A 243 5.83 2.28 16.84
C VAL A 243 6.74 1.70 17.92
N ALA A 244 7.11 2.49 18.94
CA ALA A 244 7.92 2.02 20.07
C ALA A 244 7.31 0.80 20.75
N LYS A 245 6.01 0.87 21.07
CA LYS A 245 5.26 -0.23 21.67
C LYS A 245 5.27 -1.47 20.78
N THR A 246 5.03 -1.29 19.48
CA THR A 246 5.03 -2.38 18.49
C THR A 246 6.38 -3.10 18.46
N ILE A 247 7.48 -2.33 18.50
CA ILE A 247 8.85 -2.90 18.54
C ILE A 247 9.07 -3.74 19.79
N GLU A 248 8.61 -3.29 20.97
CA GLU A 248 8.76 -4.06 22.20
C GLU A 248 7.88 -5.31 22.24
N GLU A 249 6.70 -5.30 21.60
CA GLU A 249 5.83 -6.46 21.48
C GLU A 249 6.42 -7.54 20.56
N VAL A 250 7.09 -7.14 19.48
CA VAL A 250 7.75 -8.03 18.50
C VAL A 250 9.01 -8.71 19.06
N LYS A 251 9.63 -8.15 20.11
CA LYS A 251 10.82 -8.77 20.75
C LYS A 251 10.48 -9.95 21.66
N LYS A 252 9.21 -10.09 22.07
CA LYS A 252 8.75 -11.16 22.96
C LYS A 252 8.42 -12.41 22.16
#